data_AF-A0A7J8E4R1-F1
#
_entry.id   AF-A0A7J8E4R1-F1
#
_cell.length_a   1.000
_cell.length_b   1.000
_cell.length_c   1.000
_cell.angle_alpha   90.00
_cell.angle_beta   90.00
_cell.angle_gamma   90.00
#
_symmetry.space_group_name_H-M   'P 1'
#
loop_
_entity.id
_entity.type
_entity.pdbx_description
1 polymer ?
#
loop_
_entity_poly.entity_id
_entity_poly.type
_entity_poly.pdbx_seq_one_letter_code
_entity_poly.pdbx_strand_id
1 'polypeptide(L)'
;MAASGEPGRQWQEEVAAAVVVVGSCMTDLVSLTSRLPKTGETIHGHKFFIGFGGKGANQCVQAARLGAKTSIVCKVGKDSFGNDYIENLKQNDISTEFTCQTKDAATGTASIIVNKEGQNIIVIVAGANLLLNIEDLREAANAISRAKVMICQLEVTPAISLEALTMARSSGG
;
A
#
# COMPACT_ATOMS: atom_id res chain seq x y z
N MET A 1 7.72 55.75 -20.78
CA MET A 1 8.76 55.22 -19.87
C MET A 1 8.34 53.84 -19.45
N ALA A 2 9.25 52.88 -19.63
CA ALA A 2 9.02 51.45 -19.52
C ALA A 2 8.84 50.97 -18.07
N ALA A 3 7.99 49.95 -17.90
CA ALA A 3 8.17 48.88 -16.91
C ALA A 3 7.33 47.68 -17.37
N SER A 4 7.94 46.84 -18.20
CA SER A 4 7.48 45.50 -18.53
C SER A 4 7.65 44.60 -17.31
N GLY A 5 6.56 44.24 -16.64
CA GLY A 5 6.54 43.17 -15.65
C GLY A 5 6.56 41.80 -16.35
N GLU A 6 7.50 40.94 -15.98
CA GLU A 6 7.61 39.59 -16.52
C GLU A 6 6.33 38.77 -16.26
N PRO A 7 5.87 37.93 -17.21
CA PRO A 7 4.78 37.01 -16.95
C PRO A 7 5.21 35.98 -15.89
N GLY A 8 4.40 35.89 -14.84
CA GLY A 8 4.65 35.05 -13.67
C GLY A 8 5.08 33.63 -14.01
N ARG A 9 6.20 33.20 -13.45
CA ARG A 9 6.61 31.80 -13.40
C ARG A 9 5.46 30.99 -12.83
N GLN A 10 4.83 30.19 -13.67
CA GLN A 10 3.91 29.15 -13.25
C GLN A 10 4.75 28.09 -12.52
N TRP A 11 4.68 28.05 -11.19
CA TRP A 11 5.27 26.98 -10.40
C TRP A 11 4.42 25.72 -10.65
N GLN A 12 4.68 25.01 -11.74
CA GLN A 12 4.15 23.66 -11.91
C GLN A 12 4.89 22.76 -10.93
N GLU A 13 4.18 22.33 -9.90
CA GLU A 13 4.64 21.35 -8.93
C GLU A 13 4.63 19.94 -9.55
N GLU A 14 5.27 19.75 -10.71
CA GLU A 14 5.58 18.42 -11.25
C GLU A 14 6.75 17.80 -10.48
N VAL A 15 6.60 17.70 -9.16
CA VAL A 15 7.55 16.97 -8.34
C VAL A 15 7.10 15.52 -8.38
N ALA A 16 7.78 14.73 -9.23
CA ALA A 16 7.65 13.27 -9.24
C ALA A 16 7.72 12.71 -7.81
N ALA A 17 6.99 11.63 -7.54
CA ALA A 17 7.04 10.96 -6.25
C ALA A 17 8.50 10.66 -5.89
N ALA A 18 8.95 11.18 -4.74
CA ALA A 18 10.31 10.94 -4.26
C ALA A 18 10.47 9.50 -3.77
N VAL A 19 9.39 8.91 -3.25
CA VAL A 19 9.35 7.54 -2.76
C VAL A 19 8.26 6.77 -3.52
N VAL A 20 8.66 5.69 -4.18
CA VAL A 20 7.72 4.74 -4.78
C VAL A 20 7.75 3.45 -3.97
N VAL A 21 6.58 2.95 -3.59
CA VAL A 21 6.43 1.69 -2.89
C VAL A 21 5.73 0.68 -3.80
N VAL A 22 6.38 -0.44 -4.09
CA VAL A 22 5.76 -1.60 -4.75
C VAL A 22 5.51 -2.64 -3.67
N GLY A 23 4.24 -2.88 -3.33
CA GLY A 23 3.95 -3.69 -2.16
C GLY A 23 2.49 -3.97 -1.88
N SER A 24 2.27 -4.49 -0.67
CA SER A 24 0.98 -5.04 -0.24
C SER A 24 0.05 -4.01 0.39
N CYS A 25 -1.24 -4.27 0.24
CA CYS A 25 -2.33 -3.66 1.00
C CYS A 25 -3.17 -4.78 1.64
N MET A 26 -3.39 -4.72 2.96
CA MET A 26 -4.11 -5.74 3.73
C MET A 26 -5.16 -5.09 4.62
N THR A 27 -6.40 -5.58 4.58
CA THR A 27 -7.41 -5.19 5.55
C THR A 27 -7.23 -6.03 6.81
N ASP A 28 -6.94 -5.38 7.93
CA ASP A 28 -6.78 -6.03 9.24
C ASP A 28 -8.16 -6.17 9.90
N LEU A 29 -8.59 -7.40 10.14
CA LEU A 29 -9.86 -7.74 10.78
C LEU A 29 -9.58 -8.21 12.20
N VAL A 30 -9.70 -7.30 13.18
CA VAL A 30 -9.17 -7.52 14.53
C VAL A 30 -10.27 -7.82 15.53
N SER A 31 -10.18 -8.99 16.16
CA SER A 31 -11.03 -9.41 17.30
C SER A 31 -10.22 -9.42 18.60
N LEU A 32 -10.66 -8.63 19.60
CA LEU A 32 -10.06 -8.64 20.93
C LEU A 32 -10.78 -9.62 21.86
N THR A 33 -10.02 -10.45 22.57
CA THR A 33 -10.53 -11.52 23.45
C THR A 33 -9.79 -11.54 24.79
N SER A 34 -10.35 -12.23 25.79
CA SER A 34 -9.65 -12.40 27.09
C SER A 34 -8.56 -13.46 27.05
N ARG A 35 -8.68 -14.44 26.13
CA ARG A 35 -7.72 -15.51 25.85
C ARG A 35 -7.79 -15.90 24.38
N LEU A 36 -6.74 -16.53 23.86
CA LEU A 36 -6.78 -17.11 22.52
C LEU A 36 -7.65 -18.39 22.48
N PRO A 37 -8.33 -18.67 21.35
CA PRO A 37 -9.05 -19.93 21.16
C PRO A 37 -8.07 -21.09 20.96
N LYS A 38 -8.47 -22.28 21.38
CA LYS A 38 -7.82 -23.55 21.03
C LYS A 38 -8.56 -24.21 19.87
N THR A 39 -7.95 -25.22 19.28
CA THR A 39 -8.57 -26.04 18.22
C THR A 39 -9.96 -26.52 18.63
N GLY A 40 -10.97 -26.21 17.81
CA GLY A 40 -12.35 -26.61 18.01
C GLY A 40 -13.18 -25.73 18.95
N GLU A 41 -12.60 -24.68 19.53
CA GLU A 41 -13.34 -23.78 20.42
C GLU A 41 -14.01 -22.62 19.69
N THR A 42 -15.19 -22.24 20.17
CA THR A 42 -15.84 -20.94 19.90
C THR A 42 -15.79 -20.11 21.17
N ILE A 43 -15.35 -18.87 21.07
CA ILE A 43 -15.27 -17.94 22.21
C ILE A 43 -15.90 -16.60 21.84
N HIS A 44 -16.35 -15.86 22.85
CA HIS A 44 -16.83 -14.49 22.68
C HIS A 44 -15.67 -13.50 22.82
N GLY A 45 -15.54 -12.61 21.84
CA GLY A 45 -14.70 -11.41 21.96
C GLY A 45 -15.42 -10.27 22.68
N HIS A 46 -14.69 -9.21 22.97
CA HIS A 46 -15.24 -8.01 23.62
C HIS A 46 -15.14 -6.75 22.74
N LYS A 47 -14.38 -6.79 21.64
CA LYS A 47 -14.32 -5.71 20.65
C LYS A 47 -13.91 -6.25 19.28
N PHE A 48 -14.46 -5.65 18.24
CA PHE A 48 -14.03 -5.85 16.85
C PHE A 48 -13.73 -4.49 16.22
N PHE A 49 -12.69 -4.42 15.39
CA PHE A 49 -12.43 -3.25 14.56
C PHE A 49 -11.69 -3.65 13.28
N ILE A 50 -11.84 -2.80 12.27
CA ILE A 50 -11.17 -2.92 10.97
C ILE A 50 -10.05 -1.89 10.92
N GLY A 51 -8.88 -2.31 10.46
CA GLY A 51 -7.72 -1.45 10.23
C GLY A 51 -7.16 -1.60 8.83
N PHE A 52 -6.30 -0.65 8.45
CA PHE A 52 -5.54 -0.70 7.20
C PHE A 52 -4.09 -1.10 7.52
N GLY A 53 -3.68 -2.26 7.02
CA GLY A 53 -2.36 -2.85 7.22
C GLY A 53 -1.73 -3.31 5.91
N GLY A 54 -0.74 -4.20 5.98
CA GLY A 54 0.09 -4.58 4.83
C GLY A 54 1.35 -3.74 4.79
N LYS A 55 2.50 -4.42 4.67
CA LYS A 55 3.81 -3.79 4.88
C LYS A 55 4.07 -2.67 3.88
N GLY A 56 3.64 -2.83 2.63
CA GLY A 56 3.79 -1.81 1.60
C GLY A 56 3.07 -0.52 1.96
N ALA A 57 1.76 -0.62 2.20
CA ALA A 57 0.96 0.51 2.61
C ALA A 57 1.46 1.17 3.91
N ASN A 58 1.80 0.39 4.94
CA ASN A 58 2.31 0.95 6.20
C ASN A 58 3.58 1.79 6.01
N GLN A 59 4.52 1.31 5.19
CA GLN A 59 5.75 2.03 4.87
C GLN A 59 5.47 3.29 4.04
N CYS A 60 4.53 3.20 3.08
CA CYS A 60 4.12 4.32 2.24
C CYS A 60 3.46 5.43 3.08
N VAL A 61 2.49 5.07 3.94
CA VAL A 61 1.80 5.98 4.85
C VAL A 61 2.77 6.68 5.79
N GLN A 62 3.74 5.95 6.37
CA GLN A 62 4.71 6.59 7.26
C GLN A 62 5.60 7.58 6.50
N ALA A 63 6.04 7.25 5.28
CA ALA A 63 6.81 8.18 4.45
C ALA A 63 6.01 9.44 4.09
N ALA A 64 4.74 9.28 3.69
CA ALA A 64 3.85 10.39 3.37
C ALA A 64 3.63 11.32 4.58
N ARG A 65 3.37 10.75 5.76
CA ARG A 65 3.19 11.50 7.02
C ARG A 65 4.45 12.25 7.47
N LEU A 66 5.64 11.84 7.01
CA LEU A 66 6.90 12.57 7.23
C LEU A 66 7.14 13.66 6.17
N GLY A 67 6.21 13.87 5.23
CA GLY A 67 6.25 14.90 4.20
C GLY A 67 6.84 14.45 2.86
N ALA A 68 7.07 13.15 2.65
CA ALA A 68 7.51 12.67 1.35
C ALA A 68 6.35 12.68 0.34
N LYS A 69 6.62 13.06 -0.91
CA LYS A 69 5.70 12.80 -2.03
C LYS A 69 5.79 11.32 -2.38
N THR A 70 4.72 10.57 -2.11
CA THR A 70 4.70 9.10 -2.23
C THR A 70 3.74 8.62 -3.32
N SER A 71 4.13 7.55 -4.00
CA SER A 71 3.23 6.77 -4.86
C SER A 71 3.28 5.30 -4.46
N ILE A 72 2.13 4.62 -4.49
CA ILE A 72 2.04 3.20 -4.21
C ILE A 72 1.58 2.44 -5.46
N VAL A 73 2.34 1.39 -5.79
CA VAL A 73 2.03 0.41 -6.83
C VAL A 73 1.58 -0.85 -6.12
N CYS A 74 0.29 -1.14 -6.18
CA CYS A 74 -0.31 -2.27 -5.47
C CYS A 74 -1.59 -2.72 -6.18
N LYS A 75 -2.12 -3.87 -5.76
CA LYS A 75 -3.38 -4.40 -6.29
C LYS A 75 -4.30 -4.86 -5.17
N VAL A 76 -5.53 -4.34 -5.17
CA VAL A 76 -6.60 -4.70 -4.24
C VAL A 76 -7.77 -5.35 -5.00
N GLY A 77 -8.73 -5.90 -4.27
CA GLY A 77 -9.94 -6.44 -4.86
C GLY A 77 -10.87 -5.33 -5.35
N LYS A 78 -11.71 -5.65 -6.33
CA LYS A 78 -12.87 -4.83 -6.72
C LYS A 78 -14.03 -5.14 -5.79
N ASP A 79 -13.81 -4.86 -4.51
CA ASP A 79 -14.71 -5.10 -3.38
C ASP A 79 -14.75 -3.88 -2.45
N SER A 80 -15.57 -3.93 -1.39
CA SER A 80 -15.69 -2.82 -0.44
C SER A 80 -14.36 -2.51 0.25
N PHE A 81 -13.61 -3.53 0.64
CA PHE A 81 -12.30 -3.35 1.28
C PHE A 81 -11.32 -2.65 0.36
N GLY A 82 -11.29 -2.99 -0.93
CA GLY A 82 -10.41 -2.34 -1.90
C GLY A 82 -10.78 -0.88 -2.12
N ASN A 83 -12.07 -0.56 -2.17
CA ASN A 83 -12.54 0.83 -2.27
C ASN A 83 -12.14 1.64 -1.03
N ASP A 84 -12.39 1.09 0.17
CA ASP A 84 -12.02 1.73 1.43
C ASP A 84 -10.51 1.91 1.55
N TYR A 85 -9.73 0.94 1.04
CA TYR A 85 -8.27 1.01 1.04
C TYR A 85 -7.75 2.15 0.17
N ILE A 86 -8.28 2.30 -1.05
CA ILE A 86 -7.93 3.39 -1.96
C ILE A 86 -8.25 4.75 -1.31
N GLU A 87 -9.40 4.86 -0.64
CA GLU A 87 -9.77 6.07 0.08
C GLU A 87 -8.83 6.36 1.26
N ASN A 88 -8.45 5.35 2.05
CA ASN A 88 -7.45 5.50 3.10
C ASN A 88 -6.09 5.98 2.57
N LEU A 89 -5.63 5.47 1.43
CA LEU A 89 -4.38 5.93 0.81
C LEU A 89 -4.46 7.42 0.43
N LYS A 90 -5.57 7.85 -0.17
CA LYS A 90 -5.82 9.26 -0.51
C LYS A 90 -5.85 10.16 0.73
N GLN A 91 -6.48 9.70 1.81
CA GLN A 91 -6.53 10.44 3.08
C GLN A 91 -5.16 10.62 3.74
N ASN A 92 -4.15 9.84 3.34
CA ASN A 92 -2.76 10.00 3.78
C ASN A 92 -1.88 10.66 2.71
N ASP A 93 -2.48 11.36 1.74
CA ASP A 93 -1.79 12.10 0.66
C ASP A 93 -0.88 11.22 -0.22
N ILE A 94 -1.23 9.93 -0.38
CA ILE A 94 -0.51 8.99 -1.25
C ILE A 94 -1.14 8.99 -2.65
N SER A 95 -0.31 9.06 -3.70
CA SER A 95 -0.80 8.86 -5.07
C SER A 95 -1.28 7.41 -5.25
N THR A 96 -2.53 7.27 -5.68
CA THR A 96 -3.18 5.98 -6.00
C THR A 96 -3.26 5.72 -7.50
N GLU A 97 -2.47 6.42 -8.33
CA GLU A 97 -2.47 6.27 -9.79
C GLU A 97 -2.21 4.82 -10.22
N PHE A 98 -1.33 4.12 -9.52
CA PHE A 98 -0.95 2.73 -9.78
C PHE A 98 -1.53 1.75 -8.74
N THR A 99 -2.62 2.14 -8.08
CA THR A 99 -3.40 1.24 -7.23
C THR A 99 -4.48 0.56 -8.05
N CYS A 100 -4.21 -0.69 -8.48
CA CYS A 100 -5.11 -1.44 -9.35
C CYS A 100 -6.20 -2.17 -8.56
N GLN A 101 -7.35 -2.40 -9.19
CA GLN A 101 -8.40 -3.28 -8.66
C GLN A 101 -8.62 -4.48 -9.57
N THR A 102 -8.85 -5.67 -9.01
CA THR A 102 -9.18 -6.89 -9.76
C THR A 102 -10.47 -7.56 -9.27
N LYS A 103 -11.21 -8.22 -10.17
CA LYS A 103 -12.36 -9.07 -9.82
C LYS A 103 -11.96 -10.51 -9.51
N ASP A 104 -10.72 -10.91 -9.81
CA ASP A 104 -10.26 -12.30 -9.77
C ASP A 104 -9.87 -12.76 -8.35
N ALA A 105 -9.67 -11.82 -7.43
CA ALA A 105 -9.44 -12.09 -6.02
C ALA A 105 -9.97 -10.95 -5.15
N ALA A 106 -10.30 -11.27 -3.90
CA ALA A 106 -10.60 -10.27 -2.88
C ALA A 106 -9.36 -9.48 -2.47
N THR A 107 -9.56 -8.31 -1.89
CA THR A 107 -8.52 -7.54 -1.20
C THR A 107 -7.85 -8.41 -0.14
N GLY A 108 -6.52 -8.28 0.02
CA GLY A 108 -5.79 -9.03 1.01
C GLY A 108 -6.32 -8.79 2.42
N THR A 109 -6.35 -9.84 3.26
CA THR A 109 -6.89 -9.76 4.63
C THR A 109 -5.95 -10.39 5.64
N ALA A 110 -5.84 -9.76 6.81
CA ALA A 110 -5.25 -10.36 7.99
C ALA A 110 -6.35 -10.49 9.05
N SER A 111 -6.78 -11.71 9.32
CA SER A 111 -7.72 -12.00 10.42
C SER A 111 -6.90 -12.17 11.69
N ILE A 112 -7.06 -11.25 12.63
CA ILE A 112 -6.21 -11.11 13.80
C ILE A 112 -7.06 -11.31 15.07
N ILE A 113 -6.64 -12.24 15.92
CA ILE A 113 -7.19 -12.40 17.27
C ILE A 113 -6.12 -11.99 18.26
N VAL A 114 -6.43 -11.10 19.19
CA VAL A 114 -5.48 -10.61 20.21
C VAL A 114 -6.06 -10.80 21.60
N ASN A 115 -5.28 -11.37 22.53
CA ASN A 115 -5.68 -11.48 23.93
C ASN A 115 -5.27 -10.26 24.77
N LYS A 116 -5.65 -10.22 26.04
CA LYS A 116 -5.34 -9.11 26.97
C LYS A 116 -3.84 -8.90 27.22
N GLU A 117 -3.02 -9.94 27.05
CA GLU A 117 -1.56 -9.88 27.14
C GLU A 117 -0.88 -9.40 25.85
N GLY A 118 -1.65 -9.17 24.76
CA GLY A 118 -1.12 -8.77 23.46
C GLY A 118 -0.57 -9.91 22.61
N GLN A 119 -0.73 -11.17 23.03
CA GLN A 119 -0.46 -12.34 22.20
C GLN A 119 -1.51 -12.46 21.10
N ASN A 120 -1.12 -12.95 19.92
CA ASN A 120 -2.01 -13.00 18.78
C ASN A 120 -1.95 -14.30 17.97
N ILE A 121 -3.01 -14.51 17.20
CA ILE A 121 -3.08 -15.46 16.10
C ILE A 121 -3.45 -14.65 14.86
N ILE A 122 -2.70 -14.84 13.78
CA ILE A 122 -2.90 -14.10 12.53
C ILE A 122 -3.06 -15.10 11.39
N VAL A 123 -4.15 -14.99 10.65
CA VAL A 123 -4.37 -15.72 9.39
C VAL A 123 -4.36 -14.71 8.26
N ILE A 124 -3.38 -14.84 7.36
CA ILE A 124 -3.23 -13.98 6.19
C ILE A 124 -3.78 -14.70 4.95
N VAL A 125 -4.61 -13.99 4.19
CA VAL A 125 -4.96 -14.33 2.81
C VAL A 125 -4.49 -13.17 1.94
N ALA A 126 -3.42 -13.40 1.17
CA ALA A 126 -2.78 -12.33 0.39
C ALA A 126 -3.70 -11.78 -0.72
N GLY A 127 -4.58 -12.62 -1.29
CA GLY A 127 -5.60 -12.20 -2.26
C GLY A 127 -5.01 -11.46 -3.46
N ALA A 128 -5.60 -10.32 -3.79
CA ALA A 128 -5.23 -9.47 -4.92
C ALA A 128 -3.75 -9.04 -4.93
N ASN A 129 -3.05 -9.03 -3.79
CA ASN A 129 -1.62 -8.71 -3.73
C ASN A 129 -0.76 -9.66 -4.59
N LEU A 130 -1.15 -10.93 -4.71
CA LEU A 130 -0.43 -11.92 -5.53
C LEU A 130 -0.77 -11.81 -7.02
N LEU A 131 -1.78 -11.02 -7.38
CA LEU A 131 -2.19 -10.75 -8.75
C LEU A 131 -1.57 -9.46 -9.32
N LEU A 132 -0.79 -8.72 -8.53
CA LEU A 132 0.08 -7.68 -9.06
C LEU A 132 1.08 -8.34 -10.02
N ASN A 133 1.22 -7.79 -11.22
CA ASN A 133 1.96 -8.40 -12.32
C ASN A 133 2.90 -7.40 -13.01
N ILE A 134 3.62 -7.88 -14.03
CA ILE A 134 4.63 -7.08 -14.74
C ILE A 134 3.96 -5.95 -15.55
N GLU A 135 2.77 -6.19 -16.11
CA GLU A 135 2.02 -5.18 -16.85
C GLU A 135 1.64 -4.01 -15.93
N ASP A 136 1.20 -4.28 -14.70
CA ASP A 136 0.92 -3.22 -13.71
C ASP A 136 2.19 -2.42 -13.37
N LEU A 137 3.35 -3.08 -13.25
CA LEU A 137 4.63 -2.39 -13.01
C LEU A 137 5.06 -1.52 -14.19
N ARG A 138 4.80 -1.97 -15.43
CA ARG A 138 5.15 -1.21 -16.64
C ARG A 138 4.39 0.11 -16.71
N GLU A 139 3.12 0.13 -16.29
CA GLU A 139 2.36 1.39 -16.18
C GLU A 139 3.03 2.37 -15.22
N ALA A 140 3.66 1.88 -14.15
CA ALA A 140 4.39 2.68 -13.18
C ALA A 140 5.84 3.01 -13.58
N ALA A 141 6.34 2.58 -14.75
CA ALA A 141 7.76 2.64 -15.10
C ALA A 141 8.34 4.07 -15.05
N ASN A 142 7.57 5.09 -15.48
CA ASN A 142 8.00 6.48 -15.44
C ASN A 142 8.06 7.04 -14.00
N ALA A 143 7.14 6.62 -13.13
CA ALA A 143 7.18 6.99 -11.71
C ALA A 143 8.39 6.34 -11.02
N ILE A 144 8.65 5.07 -11.31
CA ILE A 144 9.78 4.31 -10.78
C ILE A 144 11.11 4.94 -11.20
N SER A 145 11.28 5.30 -12.48
CA SER A 145 12.55 5.85 -13.00
C SER A 145 12.88 7.25 -12.45
N ARG A 146 11.87 8.02 -12.07
CA ARG A 146 12.04 9.38 -11.50
C ARG A 146 12.12 9.38 -9.97
N ALA A 147 11.82 8.26 -9.32
CA ALA A 147 11.84 8.14 -7.87
C ALA A 147 13.27 8.28 -7.31
N LYS A 148 13.38 8.77 -6.07
CA LYS A 148 14.65 8.80 -5.33
C LYS A 148 14.88 7.52 -4.54
N VAL A 149 13.80 6.88 -4.10
CA VAL A 149 13.84 5.63 -3.35
C VAL A 149 12.72 4.72 -3.85
N MET A 150 13.08 3.47 -4.14
CA MET A 150 12.14 2.36 -4.35
C MET A 150 12.10 1.50 -3.08
N ILE A 151 10.90 1.20 -2.60
CA ILE A 151 10.69 0.32 -1.44
C ILE A 151 9.87 -0.89 -1.88
N CYS A 152 10.40 -2.08 -1.58
CA CYS A 152 9.73 -3.37 -1.81
C CYS A 152 9.70 -4.20 -0.53
N GLN A 153 8.73 -5.12 -0.45
CA GLN A 153 8.64 -6.14 0.59
C GLN A 153 8.29 -7.51 -0.04
N LEU A 154 8.11 -8.54 0.79
CA LEU A 154 7.80 -9.92 0.35
C LEU A 154 6.35 -10.34 0.63
N GLU A 155 5.40 -9.41 0.50
CA GLU A 155 3.95 -9.67 0.61
C GLU A 155 3.21 -9.58 -0.75
N VAL A 156 3.97 -9.41 -1.83
CA VAL A 156 3.54 -9.61 -3.23
C VAL A 156 4.38 -10.74 -3.83
N THR A 157 4.09 -11.17 -5.05
CA THR A 157 4.88 -12.20 -5.73
C THR A 157 6.37 -11.77 -5.81
N PRO A 158 7.34 -12.57 -5.33
CA PRO A 158 8.75 -12.16 -5.26
C PRO A 158 9.35 -11.70 -6.60
N ALA A 159 8.90 -12.29 -7.72
CA ALA A 159 9.32 -11.88 -9.06
C ALA A 159 8.95 -10.41 -9.37
N ILE A 160 7.83 -9.92 -8.84
CA ILE A 160 7.38 -8.53 -9.01
C ILE A 160 8.24 -7.57 -8.20
N SER A 161 8.55 -7.92 -6.95
CA SER A 161 9.50 -7.14 -6.15
C SER A 161 10.88 -7.08 -6.82
N LEU A 162 11.36 -8.21 -7.37
CA LEU A 162 12.64 -8.26 -8.07
C LEU A 162 12.64 -7.39 -9.34
N GLU A 163 11.56 -7.45 -10.13
CA GLU A 163 11.43 -6.64 -11.35
C GLU A 163 11.39 -5.15 -11.02
N ALA A 164 10.61 -4.74 -10.02
CA ALA A 164 10.56 -3.36 -9.55
C ALA A 164 11.94 -2.84 -9.10
N LEU A 165 12.69 -3.65 -8.35
CA LEU A 165 14.07 -3.31 -7.96
C LEU A 165 14.99 -3.19 -9.18
N THR A 166 14.82 -4.06 -10.19
CA THR A 166 15.59 -4.03 -11.43
C THR A 166 15.30 -2.78 -12.26
N MET A 167 14.03 -2.37 -12.37
CA MET A 167 13.62 -1.12 -13.02
C MET A 167 14.23 0.11 -12.34
N ALA A 168 14.18 0.15 -11.00
CA ALA A 168 14.76 1.23 -10.21
C ALA A 168 16.29 1.31 -10.38
N ARG A 169 16.98 0.17 -10.28
CA ARG A 169 18.43 0.06 -10.45
C ARG A 169 18.90 0.54 -11.82
N SER A 170 18.17 0.17 -12.87
CA SER A 170 18.50 0.57 -14.24
C SER A 170 18.35 2.07 -14.49
N SER A 171 17.62 2.77 -13.63
CA SER A 171 17.37 4.21 -13.72
C SER A 171 18.34 5.06 -12.89
N GLY A 172 19.38 4.44 -12.31
CA GLY A 172 20.39 5.12 -11.50
C GLY A 172 20.09 5.18 -10.00
N GLY A 173 19.12 4.37 -9.54
CA GLY A 173 18.82 4.13 -8.11
C GLY A 173 19.65 3.03 -7.45
#